data_AF-A0A392Q3S7-F1
#
_entry.id   AF-A0A392Q3S7-F1
#
_cell.length_a   1.000
_cell.length_b   1.000
_cell.length_c   1.000
_cell.angle_alpha   90.00
_cell.angle_beta   90.00
_cell.angle_gamma   90.00
#
_symmetry.space_group_name_H-M   'P 1'
#
loop_
_entity.id
_entity.type
_entity.pdbx_description
1 polymer ?
#
loop_
_entity_poly.entity_id
_entity_poly.type
_entity_poly.pdbx_seq_one_letter_code
_entity_poly.pdbx_strand_id
1 'polypeptide(L)'
;MEAEVLKLEGEAIDLRGKQENYIAQLQEIREMKAALEKAEKDLGDLKTDHAEEKRKLEDEVRDLKLAITPDADEPESTWGLITRAELVARIRKLGDDVFKGAKYSWENTLALLQIVNLNVKLNTEGTGMLCTVENGQIVIPDKYKQMEMEAQEKDLEEEGDDGNDEDNQECREEGHGESDG
;
A
#
# COMPACT_ATOMS: atom_id res chain seq x y z
N MET A 1 -79.01 -51.05 -1.62
CA MET A 1 -79.12 -49.68 -1.09
C MET A 1 -77.88 -49.28 -0.30
N GLU A 2 -77.44 -50.03 0.73
CA GLU A 2 -76.28 -49.63 1.56
C GLU A 2 -74.93 -49.51 0.81
N ALA A 3 -74.63 -50.43 -0.12
CA ALA A 3 -73.36 -50.41 -0.86
C ALA A 3 -73.22 -49.22 -1.83
N GLU A 4 -74.32 -48.74 -2.41
CA GLU A 4 -74.31 -47.57 -3.29
C GLU A 4 -74.15 -46.27 -2.49
N VAL A 5 -74.74 -46.19 -1.29
CA VAL A 5 -74.58 -45.05 -0.38
C VAL A 5 -73.12 -44.91 0.04
N LEU A 6 -72.47 -46.00 0.46
CA LEU A 6 -71.04 -45.99 0.84
C LEU A 6 -70.13 -45.56 -0.32
N LYS A 7 -70.45 -45.96 -1.56
CA LYS A 7 -69.68 -45.56 -2.74
C LYS A 7 -69.80 -44.06 -3.02
N LEU A 8 -71.03 -43.52 -2.97
CA LEU A 8 -71.30 -42.09 -3.18
C LEU A 8 -70.69 -41.23 -2.06
N GLU A 9 -70.67 -41.71 -0.82
CA GLU A 9 -70.00 -41.05 0.30
C GLU A 9 -68.49 -40.95 0.09
N GLY A 10 -67.85 -42.03 -0.38
CA GLY A 10 -66.42 -42.02 -0.73
C GLY A 10 -66.09 -41.02 -1.84
N GLU A 11 -66.90 -40.97 -2.90
CA GLU A 11 -66.75 -40.01 -3.99
C GLU A 11 -66.95 -38.55 -3.52
N ALA A 12 -67.91 -38.31 -2.62
CA ALA A 12 -68.14 -36.98 -2.04
C ALA A 12 -66.97 -36.52 -1.14
N ILE A 13 -66.32 -37.44 -0.42
CA ILE A 13 -65.13 -37.15 0.38
C ILE A 13 -63.94 -36.79 -0.52
N ASP A 14 -63.71 -37.57 -1.59
CA ASP A 14 -62.63 -37.31 -2.56
C ASP A 14 -62.81 -35.97 -3.27
N LEU A 15 -64.02 -35.66 -3.74
CA LEU A 15 -64.32 -34.38 -4.40
C LEU A 15 -64.12 -33.19 -3.46
N ARG A 16 -64.52 -33.31 -2.19
CA ARG A 16 -64.29 -32.27 -1.18
C ARG A 16 -62.80 -32.05 -0.93
N GLY A 17 -62.01 -33.13 -0.78
CA GLY A 17 -60.55 -33.02 -0.61
C GLY A 17 -59.86 -32.36 -1.81
N LYS A 18 -60.32 -32.65 -3.04
CA LYS A 18 -59.85 -31.95 -4.25
C LYS A 18 -60.18 -30.47 -4.21
N GLN A 19 -61.41 -30.10 -3.85
CA GLN A 19 -61.83 -28.70 -3.75
C GLN A 19 -60.99 -27.92 -2.71
N GLU A 20 -60.76 -28.51 -1.54
CA GLU A 20 -59.91 -27.92 -0.48
C GLU A 20 -58.48 -27.70 -0.98
N ASN A 21 -57.91 -28.68 -1.70
CA ASN A 21 -56.58 -28.55 -2.29
C ASN A 21 -56.51 -27.42 -3.33
N TYR A 22 -57.50 -27.31 -4.21
CA TYR A 22 -57.57 -26.21 -5.19
C TYR A 22 -57.67 -24.83 -4.51
N ILE A 23 -58.43 -24.72 -3.42
CA ILE A 23 -58.55 -23.47 -2.65
C ILE A 23 -57.20 -23.12 -2.01
N ALA A 24 -56.52 -24.10 -1.40
CA ALA A 24 -55.20 -23.89 -0.81
C ALA A 24 -54.17 -23.44 -1.86
N GLN A 25 -54.15 -24.09 -3.03
CA GLN A 25 -53.27 -23.70 -4.15
C GLN A 25 -53.54 -22.27 -4.63
N LEU A 26 -54.82 -21.88 -4.75
CA LEU A 26 -55.17 -20.52 -5.17
C LEU A 26 -54.73 -19.47 -4.13
N GLN A 27 -54.81 -19.81 -2.85
CA GLN A 27 -54.33 -18.94 -1.79
C GLN A 27 -52.79 -18.81 -1.82
N GLU A 28 -52.07 -19.93 -1.95
CA GLU A 28 -50.61 -19.94 -2.07
C GLU A 28 -50.13 -19.13 -3.28
N ILE A 29 -50.79 -19.26 -4.44
CA ILE A 29 -50.48 -18.46 -5.63
C ILE A 29 -50.68 -16.96 -5.37
N ARG A 30 -51.71 -16.58 -4.61
CA ARG A 30 -51.96 -15.17 -4.26
C ARG A 30 -50.85 -14.64 -3.35
N GLU A 31 -50.46 -15.40 -2.34
CA GLU A 31 -49.39 -15.03 -1.42
C GLU A 31 -48.03 -14.94 -2.13
N MET A 32 -47.71 -15.89 -3.01
CA MET A 32 -46.50 -15.84 -3.84
C MET A 32 -46.47 -14.62 -4.76
N LYS A 33 -47.61 -14.25 -5.37
CA LYS A 33 -47.70 -13.04 -6.21
C LYS A 33 -47.44 -11.77 -5.41
N ALA A 34 -48.00 -11.65 -4.21
CA ALA A 34 -47.75 -10.51 -3.33
C ALA A 34 -46.28 -10.44 -2.89
N ALA A 35 -45.66 -11.59 -2.58
CA ALA A 35 -44.24 -11.64 -2.27
C ALA A 35 -43.35 -11.26 -3.47
N LEU A 36 -43.74 -11.68 -4.67
CA LEU A 36 -43.04 -11.34 -5.91
C LEU A 36 -43.14 -9.83 -6.21
N GLU A 37 -44.32 -9.24 -6.12
CA GLU A 37 -44.52 -7.80 -6.31
C GLU A 37 -43.69 -6.98 -5.31
N LYS A 38 -43.63 -7.42 -4.05
CA LYS A 38 -42.77 -6.81 -3.04
C LYS A 38 -41.29 -6.93 -3.41
N ALA A 39 -40.84 -8.12 -3.81
CA ALA A 39 -39.44 -8.34 -4.19
C ALA A 39 -39.03 -7.53 -5.43
N GLU A 40 -39.92 -7.36 -6.39
CA GLU A 40 -39.69 -6.51 -7.57
C GLU A 40 -39.53 -5.04 -7.18
N LYS A 41 -40.34 -4.56 -6.24
CA LYS A 41 -40.21 -3.20 -5.70
C LYS A 41 -38.89 -3.03 -4.96
N ASP A 42 -38.57 -3.92 -4.02
CA ASP A 42 -37.34 -3.86 -3.23
C ASP A 42 -36.09 -3.93 -4.15
N LEU A 43 -36.14 -4.71 -5.23
CA LEU A 43 -35.09 -4.76 -6.25
C LEU A 43 -34.96 -3.44 -7.03
N GLY A 44 -36.08 -2.79 -7.33
CA GLY A 44 -36.11 -1.48 -7.97
C GLY A 44 -35.41 -0.42 -7.13
N ASP A 45 -35.79 -0.33 -5.85
CA ASP A 45 -35.21 0.60 -4.88
C ASP A 45 -33.70 0.33 -4.68
N LEU A 46 -33.30 -0.93 -4.56
CA LEU A 46 -31.88 -1.31 -4.43
C LEU A 46 -31.06 -0.92 -5.67
N LYS A 47 -31.63 -1.04 -6.88
CA LYS A 47 -30.95 -0.64 -8.12
C LYS A 47 -30.73 0.86 -8.18
N THR A 48 -31.69 1.66 -7.70
CA THR A 48 -31.53 3.12 -7.68
C THR A 48 -30.47 3.55 -6.67
N ASP A 49 -30.47 2.97 -5.47
CA ASP A 49 -29.48 3.25 -4.43
C ASP A 49 -28.07 2.86 -4.91
N HIS A 50 -27.93 1.68 -5.51
CA HIS A 50 -26.66 1.22 -6.08
C HIS A 50 -26.13 2.15 -7.19
N ALA A 51 -27.02 2.66 -8.05
CA ALA A 51 -26.62 3.59 -9.10
C ALA A 51 -26.12 4.94 -8.53
N GLU A 52 -26.76 5.43 -7.46
CA GLU A 52 -26.33 6.65 -6.78
C GLU A 52 -24.99 6.48 -6.07
N GLU A 53 -24.81 5.39 -5.30
CA GLU A 53 -23.55 5.08 -4.64
C GLU A 53 -22.41 4.91 -5.64
N LYS A 54 -22.67 4.22 -6.76
CA LYS A 54 -21.68 4.05 -7.83
C LYS A 54 -21.24 5.40 -8.39
N ARG A 55 -22.18 6.32 -8.66
CA ARG A 55 -21.84 7.67 -9.15
C ARG A 55 -20.99 8.42 -8.13
N LYS A 56 -21.36 8.34 -6.84
CA LYS A 56 -20.60 8.98 -5.76
C LYS A 56 -19.17 8.44 -5.66
N LEU A 57 -18.99 7.12 -5.74
CA LEU A 57 -17.66 6.50 -5.74
C LEU A 57 -16.84 6.88 -6.97
N GLU A 58 -17.46 6.96 -8.16
CA GLU A 58 -16.79 7.43 -9.38
C GLU A 58 -16.32 8.89 -9.24
N ASP A 59 -17.13 9.75 -8.60
CA ASP A 59 -16.77 11.13 -8.29
C ASP A 59 -15.59 11.19 -7.31
N GLU A 60 -15.64 10.45 -6.19
CA GLU A 60 -14.55 10.39 -5.21
C GLU A 60 -13.24 9.86 -5.82
N VAL A 61 -13.31 8.83 -6.67
CA VAL A 61 -12.13 8.29 -7.37
C VAL A 61 -11.54 9.32 -8.33
N ARG A 62 -12.37 10.10 -9.03
CA ARG A 62 -11.89 11.19 -9.90
C ARG A 62 -11.21 12.28 -9.08
N ASP A 63 -11.82 12.71 -7.98
CA ASP A 63 -11.29 13.77 -7.13
C ASP A 63 -9.97 13.33 -6.47
N LEU A 64 -9.89 12.09 -6.00
CA LEU A 64 -8.64 11.50 -5.48
C LEU A 64 -7.56 11.44 -6.56
N LYS A 65 -7.89 11.03 -7.79
CA LYS A 65 -6.93 11.03 -8.91
C LYS A 65 -6.39 12.43 -9.22
N LEU A 66 -7.26 13.45 -9.18
CA LEU A 66 -6.84 14.84 -9.34
C LEU A 66 -5.92 15.27 -8.20
N ALA A 67 -6.22 14.88 -6.97
CA ALA A 67 -5.41 15.22 -5.79
C ALA A 67 -4.02 14.54 -5.77
N ILE A 68 -3.85 13.40 -6.45
CA ILE A 68 -2.56 12.70 -6.57
C ILE A 68 -1.87 12.94 -7.92
N THR A 69 -2.41 13.84 -8.76
CA THR A 69 -1.77 14.19 -10.03
C THR A 69 -0.49 14.96 -9.70
N PRO A 70 0.69 14.54 -10.22
CA PRO A 70 1.93 15.25 -9.96
C PRO A 70 1.87 16.69 -10.46
N ASP A 71 2.39 17.62 -9.66
CA ASP A 71 2.59 19.00 -10.10
C ASP A 71 3.71 19.09 -11.16
N ALA A 72 3.69 20.16 -11.96
CA ALA A 72 4.61 20.32 -13.11
C ALA A 72 6.09 20.42 -12.71
N ASP A 73 6.36 20.78 -11.46
CA ASP A 73 7.69 20.89 -10.85
C ASP A 73 8.09 19.65 -10.04
N GLU A 74 7.24 18.63 -9.98
CA GLU A 74 7.58 17.37 -9.31
C GLU A 74 8.55 16.52 -10.15
N PRO A 75 9.67 16.08 -9.57
CA PRO A 75 10.61 15.22 -10.27
C PRO A 75 10.01 13.82 -10.51
N GLU A 76 10.31 13.18 -11.64
CA GLU A 76 9.80 11.83 -11.97
C GLU A 76 10.06 10.79 -10.86
N SER A 77 11.10 10.98 -10.06
CA SER A 77 11.41 10.08 -8.93
C SER A 77 10.38 10.10 -7.78
N THR A 78 9.50 11.11 -7.72
CA THR A 78 8.37 11.17 -6.79
C THR A 78 7.07 10.63 -7.41
N TRP A 79 7.05 10.42 -8.73
CA TRP A 79 5.88 9.88 -9.42
C TRP A 79 5.69 8.42 -9.00
N GLY A 80 4.47 8.09 -8.58
CA GLY A 80 4.12 6.73 -8.15
C GLY A 80 4.33 6.44 -6.67
N LEU A 81 4.70 7.44 -5.85
CA LEU A 81 4.61 7.34 -4.40
C LEU A 81 3.14 7.44 -3.97
N ILE A 82 2.45 6.31 -3.87
CA ILE A 82 1.01 6.23 -3.61
C ILE A 82 0.69 6.07 -2.12
N THR A 83 1.69 5.74 -1.30
CA THR A 83 1.53 5.60 0.15
C THR A 83 2.49 6.49 0.95
N ARG A 84 2.07 6.88 2.15
CA ARG A 84 2.94 7.57 3.12
C ARG A 84 4.19 6.76 3.46
N ALA A 85 4.10 5.42 3.48
CA ALA A 85 5.22 4.55 3.78
C ALA A 85 6.31 4.65 2.70
N GLU A 86 5.93 4.61 1.42
CA GLU A 86 6.85 4.79 0.29
C GLU A 86 7.53 6.17 0.32
N LEU A 87 6.77 7.23 0.60
CA LEU A 87 7.31 8.58 0.74
C LEU A 87 8.36 8.67 1.86
N VAL A 88 8.03 8.15 3.05
CA VAL A 88 8.95 8.16 4.20
C VAL A 88 10.21 7.33 3.90
N ALA A 89 10.08 6.18 3.24
CA ALA A 89 11.21 5.37 2.83
C ALA A 89 12.12 6.12 1.84
N ARG A 90 11.54 6.85 0.88
CA ARG A 90 12.29 7.67 -0.08
C ARG A 90 13.02 8.83 0.60
N ILE A 91 12.35 9.52 1.53
CA ILE A 91 12.95 10.60 2.33
C ILE A 91 14.12 10.07 3.15
N ARG A 92 13.97 8.90 3.79
CA ARG A 92 15.05 8.29 4.56
C ARG A 92 16.28 8.00 3.69
N LYS A 93 16.06 7.33 2.55
CA LYS A 93 17.13 7.04 1.59
C LYS A 93 17.81 8.32 1.10
N LEU A 94 17.04 9.33 0.72
CA LEU A 94 17.59 10.62 0.28
C LEU A 94 18.41 11.29 1.39
N GLY A 95 17.97 11.22 2.64
CA GLY A 95 18.73 11.72 3.79
C GLY A 95 20.06 10.99 3.97
N ASP A 96 20.05 9.66 3.88
CA ASP A 96 21.27 8.85 3.99
C ASP A 96 22.24 9.15 2.82
N ASP A 97 21.75 9.27 1.58
CA ASP A 97 22.56 9.62 0.40
C ASP A 97 23.21 11.01 0.53
N VAL A 98 22.45 12.02 0.99
CA VAL A 98 22.96 13.38 1.23
C VAL A 98 24.01 13.39 2.34
N PHE A 99 23.78 12.62 3.42
CA PHE A 99 24.72 12.49 4.52
C PHE A 99 26.05 11.88 4.05
N LYS A 100 26.00 10.78 3.30
CA LYS A 100 27.19 10.13 2.73
C LYS A 100 27.95 11.06 1.78
N GLY A 101 27.23 11.79 0.92
CA GLY A 101 27.83 12.80 0.04
C GLY A 101 28.51 13.95 0.80
N ALA A 102 27.88 14.45 1.86
CA ALA A 102 28.43 15.51 2.69
C ALA A 102 29.68 15.05 3.44
N LYS A 103 29.66 13.85 4.06
CA LYS A 103 30.83 13.21 4.69
C LYS A 103 32.01 13.12 3.73
N TYR A 104 31.77 12.59 2.53
CA TYR A 104 32.79 12.51 1.48
C TYR A 104 33.37 13.88 1.10
N SER A 105 32.50 14.88 0.88
CA SER A 105 32.95 16.24 0.51
C SER A 105 33.81 16.90 1.61
N TRP A 106 33.48 16.64 2.88
CA TRP A 106 34.22 17.10 4.04
C TRP A 106 35.60 16.44 4.12
N GLU A 107 35.65 15.11 4.07
CA GLU A 107 36.90 14.34 4.11
C GLU A 107 37.83 14.73 2.96
N ASN A 108 37.29 14.90 1.75
CA ASN A 108 38.05 15.36 0.61
C ASN A 108 38.60 16.79 0.80
N THR A 109 37.78 17.72 1.33
CA THR A 109 38.22 19.09 1.64
C THR A 109 39.31 19.11 2.70
N LEU A 110 39.18 18.26 3.72
CA LEU A 110 40.19 18.09 4.77
C LEU A 110 41.52 17.61 4.18
N ALA A 111 41.48 16.58 3.33
CA ALA A 111 42.67 16.04 2.66
C ALA A 111 43.35 17.13 1.80
N LEU A 112 42.58 17.88 1.03
CA LEU A 112 43.10 19.01 0.24
C LEU A 112 43.76 20.06 1.14
N LEU A 113 43.14 20.44 2.26
CA LEU A 113 43.69 21.40 3.23
C LEU A 113 45.01 20.93 3.85
N GLN A 114 45.13 19.63 4.15
CA GLN A 114 46.37 19.03 4.66
C GLN A 114 47.48 19.07 3.61
N ILE A 115 47.14 18.82 2.34
CA ILE A 115 48.11 18.87 1.22
C ILE A 115 48.65 20.29 1.04
N VAL A 116 47.80 21.32 1.08
CA VAL A 116 48.28 22.71 0.90
C VAL A 116 48.97 23.29 2.14
N ASN A 117 48.73 22.73 3.33
CA ASN A 117 49.27 23.23 4.60
C ASN A 117 50.14 22.18 5.32
N LEU A 118 51.17 21.65 4.65
CA LEU A 118 52.04 20.59 5.17
C LEU A 118 52.68 20.87 6.56
N ASN A 119 52.85 22.13 6.93
CA ASN A 119 53.47 22.53 8.21
C ASN A 119 52.45 22.82 9.33
N VAL A 120 51.15 22.63 9.08
CA VAL A 120 50.08 22.90 10.05
C VAL A 120 49.37 21.60 10.39
N LYS A 121 49.36 21.24 11.67
CA LYS A 121 48.55 20.12 12.17
C LYS A 121 47.12 20.59 12.39
N LEU A 122 46.20 20.13 11.54
CA LEU A 122 44.77 20.36 11.74
C LEU A 122 44.28 19.50 12.91
N ASN A 123 43.60 20.12 13.87
CA ASN A 123 42.86 19.38 14.88
C ASN A 123 41.47 19.06 14.33
N THR A 124 41.16 17.77 14.20
CA THR A 124 39.87 17.27 13.74
C THR A 124 39.13 16.48 14.83
N GLU A 125 39.65 16.45 16.05
CA GLU A 125 39.02 15.76 17.16
C GLU A 125 37.71 16.48 17.53
N GLY A 126 36.60 15.73 17.57
CA GLY A 126 35.26 16.29 17.81
C GLY A 126 34.63 16.99 16.62
N THR A 127 35.23 16.93 15.42
CA THR A 127 34.63 17.50 14.21
C THR A 127 33.59 16.53 13.65
N GLY A 128 32.35 16.99 13.56
CA GLY A 128 31.23 16.33 12.92
C GLY A 128 30.49 17.33 12.02
N MET A 129 29.64 16.83 11.12
CA MET A 129 28.89 17.68 10.19
C MET A 129 27.98 18.70 10.91
N LEU A 130 27.55 18.40 12.14
CA LEU A 130 26.66 19.25 12.93
C LEU A 130 27.39 20.11 13.97
N CYS A 131 28.73 20.08 13.98
CA CYS A 131 29.54 20.86 14.92
C CYS A 131 29.78 22.29 14.43
N THR A 132 29.92 23.22 15.36
CA THR A 132 30.25 24.63 15.11
C THR A 132 31.47 25.06 15.93
N VAL A 133 32.18 26.09 15.49
CA VAL A 133 33.30 26.66 16.25
C VAL A 133 32.80 27.84 17.08
N GLU A 134 32.77 27.68 18.40
CA GLU A 134 32.45 28.74 19.36
C GLU A 134 33.68 29.03 20.22
N ASN A 135 34.15 30.29 20.22
CA ASN A 135 35.34 30.72 20.98
C ASN A 135 36.61 29.88 20.73
N GLY A 136 36.75 29.34 19.52
CA GLY A 136 37.89 28.47 19.15
C GLY A 136 37.76 27.01 19.63
N GLN A 137 36.62 26.63 20.20
CA GLN A 137 36.28 25.23 20.52
C GLN A 137 35.22 24.70 19.55
N ILE A 138 35.35 23.43 19.18
CA ILE A 138 34.34 22.72 18.39
C ILE A 138 33.27 22.23 19.36
N VAL A 139 32.03 22.63 19.12
CA VAL A 139 30.86 22.29 19.96
C VAL A 139 29.72 21.77 19.09
N ILE A 140 28.94 20.83 19.60
CA ILE A 140 27.68 20.41 18.98
C ILE A 140 26.57 21.28 19.57
N PRO A 141 25.91 22.14 18.77
CA PRO A 141 24.76 22.92 19.24
C PRO A 141 23.68 22.00 19.82
N ASP A 142 23.02 22.44 20.91
CA ASP A 142 22.00 21.63 21.62
C ASP A 142 20.92 21.07 20.69
N LYS A 143 20.49 21.87 19.71
CA LYS A 143 19.49 21.49 18.70
C LYS A 143 19.90 20.28 17.83
N TYR A 144 21.19 19.93 17.77
CA TYR A 144 21.73 18.85 16.95
C TYR A 144 22.26 17.68 17.76
N LYS A 145 22.32 17.78 19.10
CA LYS A 145 22.86 16.70 19.95
C LYS A 145 22.20 15.36 19.71
N GLN A 146 20.87 15.35 19.57
CA GLN A 146 20.12 14.11 19.35
C GLN A 146 20.40 13.52 17.96
N MET A 147 20.42 14.36 16.93
CA MET A 147 20.71 13.94 15.56
C MET A 147 22.14 13.42 15.40
N GLU A 148 23.11 14.03 16.09
CA GLU A 148 24.50 13.59 16.10
C GLU A 148 24.65 12.22 16.79
N MET A 149 23.94 11.98 17.90
CA MET A 149 23.91 10.66 18.55
C MET A 149 23.31 9.59 17.65
N GLU A 150 22.19 9.88 16.98
CA GLU A 150 21.54 8.95 16.04
C GLU A 150 22.43 8.65 14.82
N ALA A 151 23.21 9.63 14.34
CA ALA A 151 24.15 9.43 13.23
C ALA A 151 25.34 8.55 13.65
N GLN A 152 25.89 8.78 14.85
CA GLN A 152 26.99 7.97 15.38
C GLN A 152 26.55 6.52 15.68
N GLU A 153 25.31 6.32 16.16
CA GLU A 153 24.74 4.99 16.38
C GLU A 153 24.59 4.21 15.05
N LYS A 154 24.11 4.87 13.98
CA LYS A 154 24.07 4.25 12.64
C LYS A 154 25.44 3.89 12.08
N ASP A 155 26.45 4.76 12.25
CA ASP A 155 27.81 4.46 11.79
C ASP A 155 28.37 3.21 12.53
N LEU A 156 28.02 3.01 13.81
CA LEU A 156 28.38 1.81 14.58
C LEU A 156 27.60 0.55 14.14
N GLU A 157 26.37 0.70 13.66
CA GLU A 157 25.59 -0.40 13.09
C GLU A 157 26.12 -0.83 11.71
N GLU A 158 26.56 0.10 10.85
CA GLU A 158 27.17 -0.21 9.54
C GLU A 158 28.57 -0.86 9.68
N GLU A 159 29.37 -0.51 10.70
CA GLU A 159 30.67 -1.19 10.97
C GLU A 159 30.53 -2.58 11.64
N GLY A 160 29.30 -3.01 11.95
CA GLY A 160 28.99 -4.30 12.55
C GLY A 160 28.61 -5.43 11.57
N ASP A 161 28.46 -5.14 10.28
CA ASP A 161 28.08 -6.12 9.24
C ASP A 161 29.28 -6.49 8.36
N ASP A 162 30.35 -6.99 9.00
CA ASP A 162 31.45 -7.66 8.31
C ASP A 162 31.22 -9.17 8.43
N GLY A 163 30.34 -9.70 7.58
CA GLY A 163 30.11 -11.15 7.53
C GLY A 163 28.93 -11.59 6.65
N ASN A 164 29.11 -11.57 5.33
CA ASN A 164 29.29 -12.79 4.52
C ASN A 164 29.04 -12.50 3.01
N ASP A 165 29.99 -11.86 2.32
CA ASP A 165 30.09 -11.92 0.86
C ASP A 165 31.09 -13.03 0.48
N GLU A 166 30.70 -14.28 0.68
CA GLU A 166 31.24 -15.41 -0.09
C GLU A 166 30.16 -15.89 -1.07
N ASP A 167 30.59 -16.03 -2.32
CA ASP A 167 29.91 -16.66 -3.46
C ASP A 167 28.85 -15.85 -4.23
N ASN A 168 29.28 -15.20 -5.32
CA ASN A 168 29.11 -15.80 -6.65
C ASN A 168 29.83 -14.97 -7.73
N GLN A 169 31.12 -15.28 -7.94
CA GLN A 169 31.83 -14.93 -9.15
C GLN A 169 31.62 -16.08 -10.15
N GLU A 170 30.70 -15.93 -11.11
CA GLU A 170 30.81 -16.67 -12.36
C GLU A 170 30.57 -15.71 -13.53
N CYS A 171 31.68 -15.13 -13.99
CA CYS A 171 31.84 -14.74 -15.37
C CYS A 171 31.49 -15.96 -16.24
N ARG A 172 30.39 -15.92 -16.97
CA ARG A 172 30.23 -16.78 -18.15
C ARG A 172 30.35 -15.95 -19.40
N GLU A 173 31.45 -16.21 -20.08
CA GLU A 173 31.82 -15.74 -21.40
C GLU A 173 30.70 -15.97 -22.41
N GLU A 174 30.31 -14.91 -23.12
CA GLU A 174 29.64 -15.02 -24.41
C GLU A 174 30.65 -15.59 -25.42
N GLY A 175 30.56 -16.89 -25.66
CA GLY A 175 31.35 -17.63 -26.64
C GLY A 175 30.44 -18.34 -27.63
N HIS A 176 30.54 -17.93 -28.89
CA HIS A 176 29.87 -18.44 -30.09
C HIS A 176 29.87 -19.97 -30.28
N GLY A 177 28.90 -20.45 -31.08
CA GLY A 177 29.22 -21.31 -32.21
C GLY A 177 28.53 -22.68 -32.29
N GLU A 178 27.58 -22.76 -33.24
CA GLU A 178 27.31 -23.87 -34.18
C GLU A 178 27.06 -25.30 -33.66
N SER A 179 25.95 -25.89 -34.10
CA SER A 179 25.96 -27.02 -35.05
C SER A 179 24.71 -27.91 -34.90
N ASP A 180 23.85 -27.80 -35.92
CA ASP A 180 22.96 -28.77 -36.56
C ASP A 180 22.52 -30.06 -35.82
N GLY A 181 21.20 -30.22 -35.79
CA GLY A 181 20.44 -31.46 -35.66
C GLY A 181 19.05 -31.31 -36.24
#